data_AF-A0A969VPA0-F1
#
_entry.id   AF-A0A969VPA0-F1
#
_cell.length_a   1.000
_cell.length_b   1.000
_cell.length_c   1.000
_cell.angle_alpha   90.00
_cell.angle_beta   90.00
_cell.angle_gamma   90.00
#
_symmetry.space_group_name_H-M   'P 1'
#
loop_
_entity.id
_entity.type
_entity.pdbx_description
1 polymer ?
#
loop_
_entity_poly.entity_id
_entity_poly.type
_entity_poly.pdbx_seq_one_letter_code
_entity_poly.pdbx_strand_id
1 'polypeptide(L)'
;MDAPELDHPYGKNAKWALVKLCKGQVVHAVLEGAMSHDRTVATCYLADGRDLSAEMVKLGMAIDWPKYSGGKYRQFEVPGIRKKLWRCDARQKGRMPPNLPY
;
A
#
# COMPACT_ATOMS: atom_id res chain seq x y z
N MET A 1 2.92 0.32 -3.84
CA MET A 1 2.92 0.87 -2.47
C MET A 1 3.01 -0.29 -1.48
N ASP A 2 3.37 -0.04 -0.23
CA ASP A 2 3.42 -1.04 0.84
C ASP A 2 2.49 -0.63 1.99
N ALA A 3 1.56 -1.51 2.36
CA ALA A 3 0.58 -1.32 3.42
C ALA A 3 0.83 -2.32 4.56
N PRO A 4 0.47 -1.99 5.82
CA PRO A 4 0.61 -2.91 6.92
C PRO A 4 -0.27 -4.15 6.73
N GLU A 5 0.28 -5.33 6.99
CA GLU A 5 -0.46 -6.60 7.02
C GLU A 5 -1.50 -6.60 8.14
N LEU A 6 -2.51 -7.47 8.06
CA LEU A 6 -3.65 -7.48 9.01
C LEU A 6 -3.25 -7.66 10.48
N ASP A 7 -2.18 -8.40 10.72
CA ASP A 7 -1.57 -8.69 12.02
C ASP A 7 -0.52 -7.65 12.46
N HIS A 8 -0.19 -6.69 11.58
CA HIS A 8 0.66 -5.56 11.92
C HIS A 8 -0.13 -4.39 12.53
N PRO A 9 0.53 -3.51 13.31
CA PRO A 9 -0.07 -2.25 13.72
C PRO A 9 -0.62 -1.48 12.52
N TYR A 10 -1.83 -0.94 12.66
CA TYR A 10 -2.57 -0.24 11.60
C TYR A 10 -3.04 -1.10 10.41
N GLY A 11 -2.82 -2.43 10.42
CA GLY A 11 -3.28 -3.35 9.36
C GLY A 11 -4.79 -3.32 9.14
N LYS A 12 -5.56 -3.49 10.23
CA LYS A 12 -7.03 -3.38 10.20
C LYS A 12 -7.49 -2.00 9.72
N ASN A 13 -6.77 -0.94 10.11
CA ASN A 13 -7.11 0.43 9.72
C ASN A 13 -6.91 0.63 8.21
N ALA A 14 -5.79 0.14 7.66
CA ALA A 14 -5.50 0.19 6.24
C ALA A 14 -6.53 -0.62 5.43
N LYS A 15 -6.88 -1.83 5.89
CA LYS A 15 -7.97 -2.62 5.29
C LYS A 15 -9.26 -1.82 5.21
N TRP A 16 -9.73 -1.27 6.33
CA TRP A 16 -11.01 -0.56 6.35
C TRP A 16 -10.98 0.77 5.60
N ALA A 17 -9.81 1.43 5.52
CA ALA A 17 -9.65 2.61 4.67
C ALA A 17 -9.85 2.27 3.19
N LEU A 18 -9.21 1.20 2.70
CA LEU A 18 -9.39 0.74 1.32
C LEU A 18 -10.83 0.32 1.05
N VAL A 19 -11.45 -0.42 1.97
CA VAL A 19 -12.88 -0.81 1.84
C VAL A 19 -13.77 0.42 1.75
N LYS A 20 -13.56 1.44 2.58
CA LYS A 20 -14.34 2.69 2.49
C LYS A 20 -14.12 3.42 1.16
N LEU A 21 -12.93 3.34 0.59
CA LEU A 21 -12.61 3.98 -0.69
C LEU A 21 -13.27 3.32 -1.89
N CYS A 22 -13.43 1.99 -1.92
CA CYS A 22 -13.88 1.30 -3.13
C CYS A 22 -15.16 0.46 -2.98
N LYS A 23 -15.66 0.21 -1.78
CA LYS A 23 -16.86 -0.62 -1.60
C LYS A 23 -18.07 0.03 -2.26
N GLY A 24 -18.74 -0.74 -3.12
CA GLY A 24 -19.90 -0.28 -3.88
C GLY A 24 -19.54 0.59 -5.08
N GLN A 25 -18.27 0.79 -5.39
CA GLN A 25 -17.81 1.55 -6.55
C GLN A 25 -17.29 0.64 -7.67
N VAL A 26 -17.37 1.11 -8.90
CA VAL A 26 -16.71 0.47 -10.04
C VAL A 26 -15.21 0.79 -9.97
N VAL A 27 -14.39 -0.26 -10.01
CA VAL A 27 -12.93 -0.15 -9.99
C VAL A 27 -12.39 -0.63 -11.34
N HIS A 28 -11.65 0.23 -12.02
CA HIS A 28 -10.95 -0.10 -13.26
C HIS A 28 -9.51 -0.50 -12.94
N ALA A 29 -9.13 -1.74 -13.25
CA ALA A 29 -7.78 -2.25 -13.04
C ALA A 29 -7.00 -2.23 -14.36
N VAL A 30 -5.90 -1.47 -14.39
CA VAL A 30 -4.96 -1.46 -15.51
C VAL A 30 -3.81 -2.42 -15.18
N LEU A 31 -3.70 -3.51 -15.93
CA LEU A 31 -2.65 -4.50 -15.74
C LEU A 31 -1.32 -3.94 -16.26
N GLU A 32 -0.27 -4.05 -15.44
CA GLU A 32 1.07 -3.56 -15.83
C GLU A 32 1.92 -4.64 -16.52
N GLY A 33 1.33 -5.81 -16.81
CA GLY A 33 2.00 -6.94 -17.47
C GLY A 33 3.04 -7.67 -16.62
N ALA A 34 3.42 -7.10 -15.48
CA ALA A 34 4.32 -7.73 -14.52
C ALA A 34 3.56 -8.69 -13.59
N MET A 35 4.05 -9.93 -13.49
CA MET A 35 3.68 -10.86 -12.43
C MET A 35 4.63 -10.65 -11.25
N SER A 36 4.09 -10.42 -10.06
CA SER A 36 4.88 -10.41 -8.83
C SER A 36 4.60 -11.72 -8.08
N HIS A 37 5.55 -12.64 -8.14
CA HIS A 37 5.39 -14.02 -7.67
C HIS A 37 4.30 -14.73 -8.50
N ASP A 38 3.17 -15.04 -7.87
CA ASP A 38 1.97 -15.68 -8.39
C ASP A 38 0.79 -14.71 -8.56
N ARG A 39 1.02 -13.40 -8.36
CA ARG A 39 -0.03 -12.38 -8.37
C ARG A 39 0.15 -11.41 -9.53
N THR A 40 -0.97 -11.06 -10.16
CA THR A 40 -1.04 -10.03 -11.19
C THR A 40 -0.87 -8.64 -10.55
N VAL A 41 0.05 -7.83 -11.09
CA VAL A 41 0.21 -6.43 -10.68
C VAL A 41 -0.68 -5.55 -11.54
N ALA A 42 -1.47 -4.71 -10.88
CA ALA A 42 -2.35 -3.74 -11.52
C ALA A 42 -2.37 -2.42 -10.74
N THR A 43 -2.51 -1.32 -11.47
CA THR A 43 -2.92 -0.04 -10.88
C THR A 43 -4.44 0.07 -11.00
N CYS A 44 -5.11 0.33 -9.87
CA CYS A 44 -6.57 0.37 -9.79
C CYS A 44 -7.07 1.81 -9.62
N TYR A 45 -8.07 2.17 -10.41
CA TYR A 45 -8.68 3.49 -10.44
C TYR A 45 -10.17 3.42 -10.10
N LEU A 46 -10.67 4.44 -9.40
CA LEU A 46 -12.11 4.69 -9.26
C LEU A 46 -12.67 5.28 -10.56
N ALA A 47 -14.00 5.26 -10.70
CA ALA A 47 -14.69 5.78 -11.89
C ALA A 47 -14.40 7.27 -12.16
N ASP A 48 -14.04 8.04 -11.13
CA ASP A 48 -13.64 9.46 -11.25
C ASP A 48 -12.14 9.66 -11.53
N GLY A 49 -11.40 8.59 -11.79
CA GLY A 49 -9.99 8.63 -12.16
C GLY A 49 -9.01 8.63 -10.98
N ARG A 50 -9.49 8.59 -9.73
CA ARG A 50 -8.58 8.51 -8.56
C ARG A 50 -7.87 7.16 -8.49
N ASP A 51 -6.54 7.20 -8.33
CA ASP A 51 -5.69 6.03 -8.11
C ASP A 51 -5.80 5.56 -6.65
N LEU A 52 -6.30 4.34 -6.43
CA LEU A 52 -6.49 3.79 -5.09
C LEU A 52 -5.19 3.68 -4.28
N SER A 53 -4.06 3.38 -4.94
CA SER A 53 -2.77 3.33 -4.25
C SER A 53 -2.33 4.73 -3.81
N ALA A 54 -2.54 5.74 -4.65
CA ALA A 54 -2.24 7.12 -4.29
C ALA A 54 -3.10 7.58 -3.10
N GLU A 55 -4.41 7.30 -3.12
CA GLU A 55 -5.32 7.66 -2.03
C GLU A 55 -4.94 6.97 -0.71
N MET A 56 -4.53 5.70 -0.75
CA MET A 56 -4.04 4.99 0.44
C MET A 56 -2.79 5.62 1.05
N VAL A 57 -1.88 6.12 0.20
CA VAL A 57 -0.67 6.83 0.66
C VAL A 57 -1.02 8.21 1.22
N LYS A 58 -1.91 8.97 0.56
CA LYS A 58 -2.42 10.26 1.05
C LYS A 58 -3.11 10.15 2.42
N LEU A 59 -3.84 9.06 2.66
CA LEU A 59 -4.49 8.78 3.94
C LEU A 59 -3.51 8.34 5.05
N GLY A 60 -2.22 8.15 4.74
CA GLY A 60 -1.24 7.63 5.69
C GLY A 60 -1.58 6.19 6.14
N MET A 61 -2.08 5.38 5.20
CA MET A 61 -2.39 3.96 5.37
C MET A 61 -1.47 3.05 4.55
N ALA A 62 -0.62 3.64 3.72
CA ALA A 62 0.45 2.97 3.00
C ALA A 62 1.64 3.92 2.84
N ILE A 63 2.81 3.36 2.52
CA ILE A 63 3.99 4.11 2.08
C ILE A 63 4.33 3.75 0.63
N ASP A 64 5.00 4.66 -0.05
CA ASP A 64 5.56 4.36 -1.35
C ASP A 64 6.65 3.28 -1.24
N TRP A 65 6.73 2.42 -2.26
CA TRP A 65 7.79 1.42 -2.36
C TRP A 65 8.58 1.65 -3.66
N PRO A 66 9.62 2.52 -3.62
CA PRO A 66 10.32 2.97 -4.83
C PRO A 66 10.86 1.84 -5.71
N LYS A 67 11.25 0.70 -5.10
CA LYS A 67 11.71 -0.50 -5.82
C LYS A 67 10.71 -0.99 -6.88
N TYR A 68 9.42 -0.89 -6.60
CA TYR A 68 8.36 -1.37 -7.49
C TYR A 68 7.58 -0.23 -8.15
N SER A 69 7.35 0.87 -7.43
CA SER A 69 6.57 2.01 -7.93
C SER A 69 7.39 3.04 -8.72
N GLY A 70 8.72 2.93 -8.74
CA GLY A 70 9.60 3.96 -9.30
C GLY A 70 9.53 5.30 -8.56
N GLY A 71 8.98 5.34 -7.34
CA GLY A 71 8.79 6.60 -6.60
C GLY A 71 7.45 7.28 -6.84
N LYS A 72 6.55 6.71 -7.66
CA LYS A 72 5.28 7.31 -8.11
C LYS A 72 4.46 7.94 -6.98
N TYR A 73 4.42 7.31 -5.80
CA TYR A 73 3.57 7.76 -4.70
C TYR A 73 4.31 8.56 -3.62
N ARG A 74 5.63 8.76 -3.75
CA ARG A 74 6.45 9.37 -2.69
C ARG A 74 5.99 10.77 -2.29
N GLN A 75 5.52 11.55 -3.26
CA GLN A 75 4.99 12.90 -3.03
C GLN A 75 3.70 12.93 -2.20
N PHE A 76 2.99 11.80 -2.09
CA PHE A 76 1.76 11.69 -1.32
C PHE A 76 2.00 11.22 0.13
N GLU A 77 3.23 10.85 0.49
CA GLU A 77 3.54 10.39 1.85
C GLU A 77 3.36 11.52 2.86
N VAL A 78 2.56 11.27 3.90
CA VAL A 78 2.40 12.22 5.01
C VAL A 78 3.66 12.25 5.91
N PRO A 79 4.03 13.42 6.47
CA PRO A 79 5.18 13.52 7.36
C PRO A 79 5.14 12.50 8.51
N GLY A 80 6.27 11.82 8.76
CA GLY A 80 6.39 10.82 9.83
C GLY A 80 5.74 9.46 9.53
N ILE A 81 5.15 9.24 8.35
CA ILE A 81 4.45 7.98 8.02
C ILE A 81 5.36 6.76 8.12
N ARG A 82 6.63 6.88 7.73
CA ARG A 82 7.60 5.77 7.80
C ARG A 82 7.96 5.36 9.24
N LYS A 83 7.82 6.27 10.21
CA LYS A 83 7.92 5.95 11.64
C LYS A 83 6.65 5.29 12.16
N LYS A 84 5.48 5.75 11.71
CA LYS A 84 4.17 5.16 12.07
C LYS A 84 4.01 3.74 11.52
N LEU A 85 4.33 3.54 10.24
CA LEU A 85 4.30 2.26 9.53
C LEU A 85 5.70 1.62 9.49
N TRP A 86 6.36 1.55 10.64
CA TRP A 86 7.75 1.11 10.75
C TRP A 86 7.99 -0.31 10.21
N ARG A 87 6.99 -1.21 10.29
CA ARG A 87 7.10 -2.57 9.72
C ARG A 87 7.18 -2.54 8.20
N CYS A 88 6.45 -1.65 7.54
CA CYS A 88 6.57 -1.44 6.10
C CYS A 88 7.96 -0.88 5.75
N ASP A 89 8.41 0.14 6.47
CA ASP A 89 9.75 0.73 6.24
C ASP A 89 10.88 -0.29 6.48
N ALA A 90 10.77 -1.10 7.54
CA ALA A 90 11.69 -2.19 7.84
C ALA A 90 11.70 -3.24 6.73
N ARG A 91 10.52 -3.65 6.23
CA ARG A 91 10.38 -4.61 5.13
C ARG A 91 11.02 -4.11 3.85
N GLN A 92 10.79 -2.85 3.47
CA GLN A 92 11.41 -2.24 2.30
C GLN A 92 12.94 -2.20 2.38
N LYS A 93 13.49 -2.10 3.61
CA LYS A 93 14.94 -2.04 3.87
C LYS A 93 15.56 -3.40 4.19
N GLY A 94 14.79 -4.50 4.18
CA GLY A 94 15.28 -5.83 4.57
C GLY A 94 15.63 -5.97 6.05
N ARG A 95 15.00 -5.16 6.92
CA ARG A 95 15.24 -5.09 8.38
C ARG A 95 14.08 -5.64 9.20
N MET A 96 13.18 -6.43 8.57
CA MET A 96 12.09 -7.05 9.33
C MET A 96 12.69 -7.99 10.38
N PRO A 97 12.27 -7.87 11.65
CA PRO A 97 12.71 -8.82 12.67
C PRO A 97 12.24 -10.23 12.27
N PRO A 98 13.03 -11.28 12.57
CA PRO A 98 12.62 -12.65 12.32
C PRO A 98 11.30 -12.94 13.04
N ASN A 99 10.45 -13.78 12.44
CA ASN A 99 9.24 -14.27 13.11
C ASN A 99 9.67 -15.02 14.37
N LEU A 100 9.45 -14.42 15.55
CA LEU A 100 9.58 -15.12 16.81
C LEU A 100 8.36 -16.04 16.94
N PRO A 101 8.54 -17.36 17.06
CA PRO A 101 7.45 -18.22 17.48
C PRO A 101 7.05 -17.81 18.90
N TYR A 102 5.76 -17.59 19.13
CA TYR A 102 5.22 -17.49 20.48
C TYR A 102 5.28 -18.85 21.17
#